data_AF-A0A1H9YRV6-F1
#
_entry.id   AF-A0A1H9YRV6-F1
#
_cell.length_a   1.000
_cell.length_b   1.000
_cell.length_c   1.000
_cell.angle_alpha   90.00
_cell.angle_beta   90.00
_cell.angle_gamma   90.00
#
_symmetry.space_group_name_H-M   'P 1'
#
loop_
_entity.id
_entity.type
_entity.pdbx_description
1 polymer ?
#
loop_
_entity_poly.entity_id
_entity_poly.type
_entity_poly.pdbx_seq_one_letter_code
_entity_poly.pdbx_strand_id
1 'polypeptide(L)' 'MDSEVVIGMASVPCQTWSEPYDMATALKQGTIFPELDKPFYMGGDEDVR' A
#
# COMPACT_ATOMS: atom_id res chain seq x y z
N MET A 1 7.95 -22.55 -21.65
CA MET A 1 7.22 -22.72 -20.38
C MET A 1 6.29 -21.54 -20.28
N ASP A 2 5.08 -21.70 -20.80
CA ASP A 2 4.02 -20.71 -20.66
C ASP A 2 3.67 -20.59 -19.18
N SER A 3 3.90 -19.42 -18.59
CA SER A 3 3.52 -19.14 -17.21
C SER A 3 1.99 -19.02 -17.18
N GLU A 4 1.33 -20.07 -16.71
CA GLU A 4 -0.11 -20.08 -16.49
C GLU A 4 -0.47 -19.03 -15.44
N VAL A 5 -1.20 -17.98 -15.83
CA VAL A 5 -1.58 -16.88 -14.93
C VAL A 5 -2.65 -17.41 -13.97
N VAL A 6 -2.25 -17.75 -12.75
CA VAL A 6 -3.16 -18.17 -11.69
C VAL A 6 -3.91 -16.94 -11.15
N ILE A 7 -5.24 -16.98 -11.15
CA ILE A 7 -6.05 -15.92 -10.54
C ILE A 7 -5.92 -16.01 -9.02
N GLY A 8 -5.28 -15.00 -8.43
CA GLY A 8 -5.24 -14.80 -6.98
C GLY A 8 -6.53 -14.14 -6.48
N MET A 9 -7.09 -14.66 -5.40
CA MET A 9 -8.19 -14.02 -4.67
C MET A 9 -7.68 -13.60 -3.28
N ALA A 10 -7.93 -12.36 -2.88
CA ALA A 10 -7.58 -11.84 -1.56
C ALA A 10 -8.81 -11.18 -0.93
N SER A 11 -8.95 -11.34 0.39
CA SER A 11 -9.96 -10.63 1.17
C SER A 11 -9.36 -9.33 1.69
N VAL A 12 -9.87 -8.20 1.22
CA VAL A 12 -9.47 -6.88 1.72
C VAL A 12 -10.44 -6.48 2.83
N PRO A 13 -9.96 -6.15 4.05
CA PRO A 13 -10.84 -5.66 5.11
C PRO A 13 -11.47 -4.33 4.71
N CYS A 14 -12.72 -4.11 5.13
CA CYS A 14 -13.36 -2.80 4.96
C CYS A 14 -12.66 -1.79 5.88
N GLN A 15 -12.12 -0.72 5.30
CA GLN A 15 -11.48 0.35 6.05
C GLN A 15 -12.53 1.27 6.67
N THR A 16 -12.40 1.56 7.96
CA THR A 16 -13.24 2.53 8.67
C THR A 16 -12.84 3.95 8.26
N TRP A 17 -13.79 4.88 8.22
CA TRP A 17 -13.48 6.28 7.97
C TRP A 17 -12.72 6.90 9.15
N SER A 18 -11.67 7.67 8.85
CA SER A 18 -10.92 8.51 9.80
C SER A 18 -10.86 9.95 9.30
N GLU A 19 -10.37 10.87 10.14
CA GLU A 19 -10.04 12.22 9.70
C GLU A 19 -8.97 12.17 8.59
N PRO A 20 -9.25 12.70 7.38
CA PRO A 20 -8.28 12.71 6.30
C PRO A 20 -7.23 13.82 6.47
N TYR A 21 -6.09 13.66 5.80
CA TYR A 21 -5.15 14.76 5.61
C TYR A 21 -5.78 15.90 4.80
N ASP A 22 -5.23 17.10 4.98
CA ASP A 22 -5.49 18.20 4.06
C ASP A 22 -4.97 17.87 2.66
N MET A 23 -5.51 18.56 1.66
CA MET A 23 -5.23 18.29 0.24
C MET A 23 -3.74 18.38 -0.12
N ALA A 24 -3.00 19.33 0.45
CA ALA A 24 -1.59 19.54 0.10
C ALA A 24 -0.71 18.42 0.69
N THR A 25 -1.03 17.95 1.89
CA THR A 25 -0.35 16.82 2.52
C THR A 25 -0.70 15.51 1.82
N ALA A 26 -1.97 15.27 1.54
CA ALA A 26 -2.42 14.05 0.86
C ALA A 26 -1.79 13.89 -0.53
N LEU A 27 -1.68 14.98 -1.31
CA LEU A 27 -1.05 14.96 -2.61
C LEU A 27 0.44 14.58 -2.55
N LYS A 28 1.14 15.00 -1.49
CA LYS A 28 2.56 14.67 -1.29
C LYS A 28 2.76 13.21 -0.87
N GLN A 29 1.90 12.67 -0.01
CA GLN A 29 2.01 11.28 0.47
C GLN A 29 1.42 10.25 -0.49
N GLY A 30 0.48 10.66 -1.35
CA GLY A 30 -0.24 9.74 -2.25
C GLY A 30 -1.40 8.99 -1.57
N THR A 31 -1.76 9.37 -0.34
CA THR A 31 -2.92 8.87 0.40
C THR A 31 -3.59 9.99 1.19
N ILE A 32 -4.93 10.00 1.26
CA ILE A 32 -5.68 10.90 2.14
C ILE A 32 -5.77 10.35 3.57
N PHE A 33 -5.53 9.05 3.77
CA PHE A 33 -5.69 8.39 5.06
C PHE A 33 -4.34 8.30 5.78
N PRO A 34 -4.17 8.97 6.93
CA PRO A 34 -2.92 8.94 7.70
C PRO A 34 -2.48 7.53 8.09
N GLU A 35 -3.45 6.64 8.35
CA GLU A 35 -3.17 5.27 8.73
C GLU A 35 -2.55 4.42 7.61
N LEU A 36 -2.74 4.81 6.34
CA LEU A 36 -2.16 4.15 5.17
C LEU A 36 -0.80 4.74 4.77
N ASP A 37 -0.38 5.87 5.35
CA ASP A 37 0.94 6.44 5.15
C ASP A 37 1.98 5.62 5.92
N LYS A 38 2.38 4.48 5.31
CA LYS A 38 3.36 3.56 5.86
C LYS A 38 4.70 3.76 5.17
N PRO A 39 5.83 3.69 5.92
CA PRO A 39 7.15 3.71 5.31
C PRO A 39 7.25 2.59 4.27
N PHE A 40 7.80 2.93 3.10
CA PHE A 40 8.07 1.95 2.07
C PHE A 40 9.26 1.10 2.51
N TYR A 41 8.97 -0.08 3.07
CA TYR A 41 9.95 -1.12 3.23
C TYR A 41 10.07 -1.83 1.88
N MET A 42 11.21 -1.66 1.22
CA MET A 42 11.53 -2.41 0.00
C MET A 42 11.58 -3.90 0.36
N GLY A 43 10.46 -4.60 0.18
CA GLY A 43 10.38 -6.04 0.39
C GLY A 43 11.02 -6.75 -0.79
N GLY A 44 12.31 -7.07 -0.68
CA GLY A 44 12.98 -7.83 -1.74
C GLY A 44 14.49 -8.08 -1.60
N ASP A 45 15.25 -7.32 -0.82
CA ASP A 45 16.67 -7.62 -0.65
C ASP A 45 16.92 -8.36 0.67
N GLU A 46 17.02 -9.69 0.55
CA GLU A 46 17.70 -10.53 1.54
C GLU A 46 19.23 -10.33 1.53
N ASP A 47 19.77 -9.43 0.69
CA ASP A 47 21.19 -9.06 0.67
C ASP A 47 21.38 -7.54 0.79
N VAL A 48 21.25 -7.04 2.03
CA VAL A 48 21.99 -5.84 2.45
C VAL A 48 23.34 -6.32 2.98
N ARG A 49 24.35 -6.35 2.11
CA ARG A 49 25.77 -6.37 2.46
C ARG A 49 26.56 -5.39 1.59
#